data_AF-A0A7J5EC26-F1
#
_entry.id   AF-A0A7J5EC26-F1
#
_cell.length_a   1.000
_cell.length_b   1.000
_cell.length_c   1.000
_cell.angle_alpha   90.00
_cell.angle_beta   90.00
_cell.angle_gamma   90.00
#
_symmetry.space_group_name_H-M   'P 1'
#
loop_
_entity.id
_entity.type
_entity.pdbx_description
1 polymer ?
#
loop_
_entity_poly.entity_id
_entity_poly.type
_entity_poly.pdbx_seq_one_letter_code
_entity_poly.pdbx_strand_id
1 'polypeptide(L)'
;MKKAEEKVRTYTGPDADMLQASRVMHGIFVEDKAAFTSFDDTFADPFAAGWLQKIEDCSLLLIDSSYVNSLAELTKKVDDKMEECRSFFSALKYFVEKAFPGRKEIWARFGFNDYESARKSQTKMMQFLGILSKTADEYKNELIAAGFSQEKIDQINTLQTELTNADYEQELSKKKRPVLTQNRIENFNECYSYMQKVSKAGKIIFASDRAKYEQYLLPNERAIKPQNEPAPPES
;
A
#
# COMPACT_ATOMS: atom_id res chain seq x y z
N MET A 1 14.42 6.81 -22.16
CA MET A 1 13.84 7.51 -21.00
C MET A 1 14.74 7.28 -19.80
N LYS A 2 15.26 8.32 -19.15
CA LYS A 2 15.99 8.17 -17.88
C LYS A 2 14.97 7.72 -16.82
N LYS A 3 15.29 6.66 -16.08
CA LYS A 3 14.52 6.22 -14.90
C LYS A 3 14.43 7.42 -13.96
N ALA A 4 13.24 7.84 -13.56
CA ALA A 4 13.08 8.89 -12.56
C ALA A 4 13.84 8.48 -11.30
N GLU A 5 14.63 9.38 -10.73
CA GLU A 5 15.40 9.10 -9.52
C GLU A 5 14.44 8.75 -8.38
N GLU A 6 14.75 7.67 -7.67
CA GLU A 6 13.98 7.21 -6.52
C GLU A 6 14.14 8.24 -5.39
N LYS A 7 13.03 8.83 -4.93
CA LYS A 7 13.08 9.80 -3.83
C LYS A 7 13.36 9.06 -2.53
N VAL A 8 14.41 9.48 -1.83
CA VAL A 8 14.85 8.94 -0.54
C VAL A 8 14.42 9.88 0.59
N ARG A 9 14.16 9.33 1.78
CA ARG A 9 13.86 10.13 2.98
C ARG A 9 15.01 11.06 3.34
N THR A 10 14.71 12.29 3.75
CA THR A 10 15.70 13.31 4.15
C THR A 10 15.93 13.38 5.67
N TYR A 11 15.27 12.50 6.43
CA TYR A 11 15.39 12.36 7.88
C TYR A 11 15.61 10.90 8.27
N THR A 12 16.06 10.69 9.51
CA THR A 12 16.30 9.38 10.10
C THR A 12 15.24 9.07 11.15
N GLY A 13 14.83 7.81 11.23
CA GLY A 13 13.87 7.32 12.23
C GLY A 13 12.46 7.09 11.66
N PRO A 14 11.52 6.61 12.49
CA PRO A 14 10.15 6.34 12.08
C PRO A 14 9.39 7.60 11.65
N ASP A 15 8.55 7.46 10.63
CA ASP A 15 7.66 8.53 10.14
C ASP A 15 6.79 9.12 11.27
N ALA A 16 6.27 8.28 12.17
CA ALA A 16 5.45 8.71 13.30
C ALA A 16 6.21 9.62 14.28
N ASP A 17 7.46 9.26 14.60
CA ASP A 17 8.31 10.03 15.51
C ASP A 17 8.69 11.38 14.88
N MET A 18 9.01 11.39 13.58
CA MET A 18 9.26 12.63 12.84
C MET A 18 8.05 13.56 12.89
N LEU A 19 6.85 13.01 12.67
CA LEU A 19 5.62 13.79 12.66
C LEU A 19 5.26 14.36 14.04
N GLN A 20 5.43 13.56 15.10
CA GLN A 20 5.28 14.04 16.47
C GLN A 20 6.27 15.17 16.77
N ALA A 21 7.54 15.00 16.42
CA ALA A 21 8.55 16.04 16.60
C ALA A 21 8.22 17.32 15.81
N SER A 22 7.73 17.17 14.57
CA SER A 22 7.26 18.28 13.75
C SER A 22 6.12 19.04 14.42
N ARG A 23 5.15 18.33 15.00
CA ARG A 23 4.01 18.96 15.69
C ARG A 23 4.44 19.74 16.93
N VAL A 24 5.37 19.19 17.71
CA VAL A 24 5.92 19.89 18.88
C VAL A 24 6.69 21.14 18.45
N MET A 25 7.58 21.03 17.47
CA MET A 25 8.37 22.16 16.99
C MET A 25 7.50 23.24 16.34
N HIS A 26 6.41 22.86 15.67
CA HIS A 26 5.42 23.80 15.13
C HIS A 26 4.77 24.63 16.25
N GLY A 27 4.34 24.00 17.35
CA GLY A 27 3.79 24.71 18.51
C GLY A 27 4.76 25.73 19.09
N ILE A 28 6.02 25.33 19.30
CA ILE A 28 7.07 26.22 19.81
C ILE A 28 7.36 27.37 18.84
N PHE A 29 7.42 27.08 17.53
CA PHE A 29 7.57 28.13 16.50
C PHE A 29 6.42 29.14 16.53
N VAL A 30 5.18 28.71 16.75
CA VAL A 30 4.02 29.62 16.83
C VAL A 30 4.13 30.55 18.04
N GLU A 31 4.60 30.04 19.18
CA GLU A 31 4.84 30.86 20.38
C GLU A 31 5.90 31.94 20.13
N ASP A 32 6.97 31.60 19.40
CA ASP A 32 8.10 32.49 19.12
C ASP A 32 8.00 33.21 17.76
N LYS A 33 6.85 33.13 17.08
CA LYS A 33 6.68 33.56 15.67
C LYS A 33 7.16 35.00 15.43
N ALA A 34 6.91 35.91 16.38
CA ALA A 34 7.33 37.32 16.26
C ALA A 34 8.86 37.47 16.13
N ALA A 35 9.66 36.64 16.81
CA ALA A 35 11.10 36.65 16.70
C ALA A 35 11.57 36.13 15.34
N PHE A 36 10.90 35.09 14.82
CA PHE A 36 11.18 34.54 13.49
C PHE A 36 10.81 35.52 12.37
N THR A 37 9.65 36.16 12.43
CA THR A 37 9.24 37.15 11.41
C THR A 37 10.15 38.37 11.42
N SER A 38 10.62 38.80 12.60
CA SER A 38 11.58 39.90 12.70
C SER A 38 12.96 39.55 12.12
N PHE A 39 13.32 38.26 12.12
CA PHE A 39 14.56 37.76 11.53
C PHE A 39 14.46 37.55 10.01
N ASP A 40 13.35 36.98 9.55
CA ASP A 40 13.08 36.70 8.13
C ASP A 40 11.56 36.67 7.88
N ASP A 41 11.07 37.59 7.05
CA ASP A 41 9.65 37.75 6.73
C ASP A 41 9.04 36.50 6.05
N THR A 42 9.83 35.57 5.52
CA THR A 42 9.32 34.31 4.96
C THR A 42 8.67 33.39 6.01
N PHE A 43 8.92 33.64 7.31
CA PHE A 43 8.23 32.98 8.42
C PHE A 43 6.88 33.63 8.78
N ALA A 44 6.51 34.74 8.14
CA ALA A 44 5.20 35.33 8.29
C ALA A 44 4.10 34.43 7.72
N ASP A 45 2.84 34.83 7.86
CA ASP A 45 1.75 34.08 7.25
C ASP A 45 1.94 34.02 5.73
N PRO A 46 1.75 32.84 5.11
CA PRO A 46 1.05 31.67 5.63
C PRO A 46 1.95 30.52 6.16
N PHE A 47 3.22 30.76 6.51
CA PHE A 47 4.19 29.70 6.82
C PHE A 47 3.70 28.72 7.89
N ALA A 48 3.23 29.23 9.03
CA ALA A 48 2.74 28.42 10.15
C ALA A 48 1.55 27.54 9.75
N ALA A 49 0.61 28.10 8.98
CA ALA A 49 -0.57 27.40 8.51
C ALA A 49 -0.21 26.33 7.46
N GLY A 50 0.69 26.65 6.53
CA GLY A 50 1.19 25.70 5.53
C GLY A 50 1.91 24.51 6.17
N TRP A 51 2.75 24.76 7.18
CA TRP A 51 3.39 23.68 7.93
C TRP A 51 2.38 22.81 8.67
N LEU A 52 1.40 23.41 9.35
CA LEU A 52 0.35 22.69 10.05
C LEU A 52 -0.46 21.80 9.11
N GLN A 53 -0.89 22.34 7.96
CA GLN A 53 -1.59 21.57 6.93
C GLN A 53 -0.75 20.38 6.48
N LYS A 54 0.55 20.58 6.29
CA LYS A 54 1.45 19.50 5.87
C LYS A 54 1.60 18.39 6.91
N ILE A 55 1.60 18.75 8.19
CA ILE A 55 1.56 17.79 9.30
C ILE A 55 0.27 16.95 9.21
N GLU A 56 -0.88 17.58 9.00
CA GLU A 56 -2.16 16.85 8.89
C GLU A 56 -2.21 15.95 7.65
N ASP A 57 -1.71 16.41 6.49
CA ASP A 57 -1.62 15.59 5.28
C ASP A 57 -0.75 14.35 5.52
N CYS A 58 0.36 14.49 6.25
CA CYS A 58 1.22 13.37 6.63
C CYS A 58 0.54 12.40 7.62
N SER A 59 -0.25 12.92 8.58
CA SER A 59 -1.03 12.11 9.51
C SER A 59 -2.01 11.19 8.77
N LEU A 60 -2.72 11.72 7.78
CA LEU A 60 -3.67 10.95 6.97
C LEU A 60 -2.98 9.82 6.19
N LEU A 61 -1.78 10.07 5.65
CA LEU A 61 -0.99 9.06 4.95
C LEU A 61 -0.49 7.91 5.85
N LEU A 62 -0.31 8.15 7.15
CA LEU A 62 0.03 7.08 8.10
C LEU A 62 -1.16 6.17 8.39
N ILE A 63 -2.36 6.73 8.49
CA ILE A 63 -3.61 5.97 8.65
C ILE A 63 -3.87 5.13 7.40
N ASP A 64 -3.55 5.69 6.22
CA ASP A 64 -3.68 5.01 4.93
C ASP A 64 -2.64 3.90 4.72
N SER A 65 -1.64 3.74 5.60
CA SER A 65 -0.71 2.59 5.55
C SER A 65 -1.38 1.23 5.75
N SER A 66 -2.67 1.22 6.12
CA SER A 66 -3.60 0.09 5.96
C SER A 66 -3.68 -0.49 4.53
N TYR A 67 -3.18 0.21 3.49
CA TYR A 67 -3.00 -0.36 2.15
C TYR A 67 -2.00 -1.53 2.08
N VAL A 68 -1.04 -1.66 3.02
CA VAL A 68 -0.19 -2.87 3.06
C VAL A 68 -1.01 -4.07 3.56
N ASN A 69 -1.93 -3.85 4.50
CA ASN A 69 -2.90 -4.86 4.89
C ASN A 69 -3.84 -5.19 3.73
N SER A 70 -4.18 -4.20 2.89
CA SER A 70 -5.06 -4.43 1.73
C SER A 70 -4.44 -5.39 0.69
N LEU A 71 -3.12 -5.36 0.42
CA LEU A 71 -2.56 -6.27 -0.59
C LEU A 71 -2.51 -7.73 -0.11
N ALA A 72 -2.24 -7.95 1.19
CA ALA A 72 -2.29 -9.28 1.77
C ALA A 72 -3.72 -9.85 1.73
N GLU A 73 -4.70 -9.03 2.10
CA GLU A 73 -6.13 -9.38 2.01
C GLU A 73 -6.57 -9.67 0.57
N LEU A 74 -6.17 -8.83 -0.40
CA LEU A 74 -6.45 -9.07 -1.82
C LEU A 74 -5.80 -10.34 -2.35
N THR A 75 -4.57 -10.65 -1.90
CA THR A 75 -3.90 -11.90 -2.25
C THR A 75 -4.66 -13.09 -1.71
N LYS A 76 -5.07 -13.03 -0.44
CA LYS A 76 -5.92 -14.05 0.17
C LYS A 76 -7.24 -14.22 -0.57
N LYS A 77 -7.91 -13.13 -0.95
CA LYS A 77 -9.16 -13.16 -1.73
C LYS A 77 -8.98 -13.91 -3.06
N VAL A 78 -7.89 -13.64 -3.78
CA VAL A 78 -7.58 -14.35 -5.03
C VAL A 78 -7.28 -15.83 -4.78
N ASP A 79 -6.50 -16.16 -3.74
CA ASP A 79 -6.17 -17.54 -3.40
C ASP A 79 -7.41 -18.35 -2.98
N ASP A 80 -8.29 -17.76 -2.16
CA ASP A 80 -9.55 -18.36 -1.75
C ASP A 80 -10.44 -18.61 -2.99
N LYS A 81 -10.53 -17.64 -3.92
CA LYS A 81 -11.29 -17.83 -5.18
C LYS A 81 -10.67 -18.87 -6.11
N MET A 82 -9.35 -18.96 -6.18
CA MET A 82 -8.67 -20.03 -6.91
C MET A 82 -9.00 -21.40 -6.34
N GLU A 83 -9.09 -21.52 -5.02
CA GLU A 83 -9.45 -22.78 -4.35
C GLU A 83 -10.91 -23.17 -4.57
N GLU A 84 -11.82 -22.19 -4.54
CA GLU A 84 -13.22 -22.39 -4.92
C GLU A 84 -13.34 -22.91 -6.36
N CYS A 85 -12.61 -22.33 -7.31
CA CYS A 85 -12.60 -22.76 -8.71
C CYS A 85 -12.07 -24.19 -8.86
N ARG A 86 -11.01 -24.56 -8.13
CA ARG A 86 -10.44 -25.93 -8.14
C ARG A 86 -11.43 -26.94 -7.59
N SER A 87 -12.04 -26.63 -6.45
CA SER A 87 -13.04 -27.48 -5.79
C SER A 87 -14.25 -27.69 -6.68
N PHE A 88 -14.75 -26.61 -7.29
CA PHE A 88 -15.86 -26.64 -8.22
C PHE A 88 -15.55 -27.52 -9.44
N PHE A 89 -14.38 -27.34 -10.08
CA PHE A 89 -14.03 -28.15 -11.24
C PHE A 89 -13.85 -29.62 -10.87
N SER A 90 -13.27 -29.93 -9.71
CA SER A 90 -13.17 -31.30 -9.21
C SER A 90 -14.54 -31.97 -9.07
N ALA A 91 -15.55 -31.24 -8.60
CA ALA A 91 -16.92 -31.74 -8.55
C ALA A 91 -17.51 -31.91 -9.96
N LEU A 92 -17.32 -30.94 -10.86
CA LEU A 92 -17.80 -31.01 -12.24
C LEU A 92 -17.21 -32.22 -13.00
N LYS A 93 -15.94 -32.57 -12.79
CA LYS A 93 -15.32 -33.76 -13.42
C LYS A 93 -16.13 -35.03 -13.20
N TYR A 94 -16.59 -35.26 -11.96
CA TYR A 94 -17.41 -36.42 -11.63
C TYR A 94 -18.69 -36.47 -12.46
N PHE A 95 -19.37 -35.32 -12.64
CA PHE A 95 -20.59 -35.26 -13.44
C PHE A 95 -20.32 -35.43 -14.94
N VAL A 96 -19.20 -34.91 -15.45
CA VAL A 96 -18.76 -35.12 -16.84
C VAL A 96 -18.46 -36.59 -17.10
N GLU A 97 -17.73 -37.26 -16.21
CA GLU A 97 -17.45 -38.69 -16.33
C GLU A 97 -18.71 -39.54 -16.26
N LYS A 98 -19.68 -39.14 -15.41
CA LYS A 98 -21.00 -39.79 -15.30
C LYS A 98 -21.86 -39.57 -16.54
N ALA A 99 -21.89 -38.37 -17.11
CA ALA A 99 -22.65 -38.04 -18.31
C ALA A 99 -22.08 -38.71 -19.56
N PHE A 100 -20.75 -38.85 -19.62
CA PHE A 100 -20.02 -39.29 -20.81
C PHE A 100 -19.01 -40.41 -20.48
N PRO A 101 -19.46 -41.59 -20.02
CA PRO A 101 -18.56 -42.65 -19.60
C PRO A 101 -17.66 -43.13 -20.74
N GLY A 102 -16.35 -43.09 -20.55
CA GLY A 102 -15.33 -43.55 -21.52
C GLY A 102 -15.11 -42.63 -22.72
N ARG A 103 -15.84 -41.51 -22.85
CA ARG A 103 -15.75 -40.56 -23.97
C ARG A 103 -14.66 -39.51 -23.72
N LYS A 104 -13.40 -39.95 -23.77
CA LYS A 104 -12.22 -39.12 -23.44
C LYS A 104 -12.10 -37.87 -24.31
N GLU A 105 -12.61 -37.90 -25.54
CA GLU A 105 -12.65 -36.75 -26.44
C GLU A 105 -13.59 -35.64 -25.93
N ILE A 106 -14.69 -36.00 -25.26
CA ILE A 106 -15.59 -35.04 -24.63
C ILE A 106 -14.93 -34.51 -23.34
N TRP A 107 -14.30 -35.37 -22.54
CA TRP A 107 -13.58 -34.95 -21.34
C TRP A 107 -12.46 -33.96 -21.65
N ALA A 108 -11.77 -34.14 -22.78
CA ALA A 108 -10.76 -33.20 -23.27
C ALA A 108 -11.38 -31.82 -23.60
N ARG A 109 -12.59 -31.76 -24.16
CA ARG A 109 -13.31 -30.48 -24.39
C ARG A 109 -13.63 -29.76 -23.08
N PHE A 110 -13.94 -30.50 -22.02
CA PHE A 110 -14.08 -29.94 -20.66
C PHE A 110 -12.73 -29.53 -20.01
N GLY A 111 -11.62 -29.63 -20.75
CA GLY A 111 -10.32 -29.15 -20.32
C GLY A 111 -9.62 -30.05 -19.29
N PHE A 112 -9.93 -31.36 -19.27
CA PHE A 112 -9.25 -32.31 -18.38
C PHE A 112 -7.73 -32.31 -18.56
N ASN A 113 -7.25 -32.05 -19.78
CA ASN A 113 -5.83 -31.98 -20.11
C ASN A 113 -5.20 -30.61 -19.76
N ASP A 114 -5.98 -29.53 -19.82
CA ASP A 114 -5.47 -28.16 -19.64
C ASP A 114 -5.49 -27.71 -18.17
N TYR A 115 -6.32 -28.35 -17.35
CA TYR A 115 -6.58 -27.98 -15.96
C TYR A 115 -5.32 -27.94 -15.08
N GLU A 116 -4.36 -28.85 -15.28
CA GLU A 116 -3.12 -28.87 -14.48
C GLU A 116 -2.28 -27.59 -14.64
N SER A 117 -2.37 -26.96 -15.81
CA SER A 117 -1.74 -25.66 -16.03
C SER A 117 -2.60 -24.51 -15.47
N ALA A 118 -3.93 -24.63 -15.57
CA ALA A 118 -4.88 -23.63 -15.10
C ALA A 118 -4.89 -23.50 -13.57
N ARG A 119 -4.86 -24.62 -12.84
CA ARG A 119 -4.91 -24.63 -11.36
C ARG A 119 -3.74 -23.89 -10.68
N LYS A 120 -2.64 -23.65 -11.41
CA LYS A 120 -1.43 -22.99 -10.91
C LYS A 120 -1.33 -21.51 -11.29
N SER A 121 -2.26 -20.98 -12.06
CA SER A 121 -2.20 -19.61 -12.59
C SER A 121 -3.57 -18.96 -12.63
N GLN A 122 -3.70 -17.80 -11.99
CA GLN A 122 -4.94 -17.01 -11.94
C GLN A 122 -5.43 -16.69 -13.36
N THR A 123 -4.54 -16.17 -14.21
CA THR A 123 -4.87 -15.86 -15.62
C THR A 123 -5.31 -17.07 -16.41
N LYS A 124 -4.64 -18.22 -16.25
CA LYS A 124 -5.03 -19.45 -16.96
C LYS A 124 -6.34 -20.02 -16.43
N MET A 125 -6.60 -19.93 -15.12
CA MET A 125 -7.88 -20.33 -14.53
C MET A 125 -9.03 -19.49 -15.08
N MET A 126 -8.87 -18.18 -15.19
CA MET A 126 -9.90 -17.30 -15.78
C MET A 126 -10.22 -17.67 -17.23
N GLN A 127 -9.20 -17.93 -18.05
CA GLN A 127 -9.40 -18.39 -19.44
C GLN A 127 -10.06 -19.77 -19.48
N PHE A 128 -9.60 -20.69 -18.63
CA PHE A 128 -10.14 -22.03 -18.49
C PHE A 128 -11.63 -22.01 -18.13
N LEU A 129 -12.05 -21.21 -17.15
CA LEU A 129 -13.47 -21.09 -16.77
C LEU A 129 -14.35 -20.55 -17.91
N GLY A 130 -13.82 -19.62 -18.72
CA GLY A 130 -14.55 -19.10 -19.88
C GLY A 130 -14.74 -20.14 -20.99
N ILE A 131 -13.75 -21.02 -21.20
CA ILE A 131 -13.90 -22.17 -22.10
C ILE A 131 -14.86 -23.18 -21.50
N LEU A 132 -14.70 -23.49 -20.20
CA LEU A 132 -15.52 -24.44 -19.46
C LEU A 132 -17.00 -24.06 -19.47
N SER A 133 -17.35 -22.79 -19.29
CA SER A 133 -18.76 -22.34 -19.35
C SER A 133 -19.36 -22.61 -20.73
N LYS A 134 -18.66 -22.26 -21.81
CA LYS A 134 -19.13 -22.51 -23.17
C LYS A 134 -19.35 -24.00 -23.43
N THR A 135 -18.41 -24.84 -22.98
CA THR A 135 -18.52 -26.30 -23.12
C THR A 135 -19.64 -26.87 -22.25
N ALA A 136 -19.82 -26.38 -21.02
CA ALA A 136 -20.91 -26.80 -20.15
C ALA A 136 -22.28 -26.43 -20.74
N ASP A 137 -22.39 -25.27 -21.38
CA ASP A 137 -23.60 -24.87 -22.10
C ASP A 137 -23.88 -25.74 -23.32
N GLU A 138 -22.85 -26.12 -24.09
CA GLU A 138 -22.96 -27.03 -25.24
C GLU A 138 -23.53 -28.40 -24.85
N TYR A 139 -23.13 -28.93 -23.68
CA TYR A 139 -23.49 -30.25 -23.18
C TYR A 139 -24.45 -30.22 -21.98
N LYS A 140 -25.20 -29.13 -21.82
CA LYS A 140 -25.99 -28.88 -20.61
C LYS A 140 -27.06 -29.94 -20.35
N ASN A 141 -27.67 -30.49 -21.40
CA ASN A 141 -28.76 -31.45 -21.25
C ASN A 141 -28.25 -32.76 -20.64
N GLU A 142 -27.09 -33.23 -21.09
CA GLU A 142 -26.42 -34.42 -20.58
C GLU A 142 -25.90 -34.21 -19.15
N LEU A 143 -25.36 -33.02 -18.85
CA LEU A 143 -24.94 -32.65 -17.51
C LEU A 143 -26.11 -32.62 -16.53
N ILE A 144 -27.24 -32.01 -16.91
CA ILE A 144 -28.46 -31.97 -16.10
C ILE A 144 -29.00 -33.39 -15.88
N ALA A 145 -29.04 -34.23 -16.92
CA ALA A 145 -29.42 -35.64 -16.80
C ALA A 145 -28.49 -36.43 -15.85
N ALA A 146 -27.20 -36.06 -15.78
CA ALA A 146 -26.24 -36.64 -14.84
C ALA A 146 -26.38 -36.10 -13.41
N GLY A 147 -27.20 -35.06 -13.18
CA GLY A 147 -27.46 -34.46 -11.87
C GLY A 147 -26.66 -33.18 -11.59
N PHE A 148 -26.06 -32.57 -12.61
CA PHE A 148 -25.42 -31.27 -12.50
C PHE A 148 -26.43 -30.18 -12.87
N SER A 149 -26.96 -29.48 -11.87
CA SER A 149 -28.09 -28.56 -12.06
C SER A 149 -27.71 -27.33 -12.89
N GLN A 150 -28.71 -26.66 -13.47
CA GLN A 150 -28.50 -25.43 -14.24
C GLN A 150 -27.82 -24.35 -13.38
N GLU A 151 -28.16 -24.24 -12.09
CA GLU A 151 -27.52 -23.27 -11.20
C GLU A 151 -26.01 -23.51 -11.08
N LYS A 152 -25.57 -24.78 -11.10
CA LYS A 152 -24.14 -25.11 -11.09
C LYS A 152 -23.48 -24.78 -12.43
N ILE A 153 -24.17 -24.94 -13.56
CA ILE A 153 -23.65 -24.52 -14.87
C ILE A 153 -23.45 -22.99 -14.87
N ASP A 154 -24.46 -22.24 -14.41
CA ASP A 154 -24.41 -20.79 -14.33
C ASP A 154 -23.32 -20.30 -13.35
N GLN A 155 -23.05 -21.07 -12.29
CA GLN A 155 -22.00 -20.78 -11.31
C GLN A 155 -20.60 -20.68 -11.94
N ILE A 156 -20.34 -21.32 -13.11
CA ILE A 156 -19.05 -21.21 -13.80
C ILE A 156 -18.76 -19.76 -14.19
N ASN A 157 -19.76 -19.05 -14.73
CA ASN A 157 -19.63 -17.64 -15.12
C ASN A 157 -19.48 -16.72 -13.90
N THR A 158 -20.18 -17.04 -12.81
CA THR A 158 -20.03 -16.34 -11.54
C THR A 158 -18.60 -16.47 -11.00
N LEU A 159 -18.06 -17.69 -10.92
CA LEU A 159 -16.69 -17.94 -10.47
C LEU A 159 -15.66 -17.25 -11.37
N GLN A 160 -15.85 -17.25 -12.69
CA GLN A 160 -14.97 -16.54 -13.62
C GLN A 160 -14.96 -15.04 -13.35
N THR A 161 -16.15 -14.44 -13.19
CA THR A 161 -16.31 -13.01 -12.94
C THR A 161 -15.68 -12.61 -11.61
N GLU A 162 -15.96 -13.37 -10.54
CA GLU A 162 -15.42 -13.10 -9.21
C GLU A 162 -13.90 -13.22 -9.16
N LEU A 163 -13.32 -14.24 -9.81
CA LEU A 163 -11.87 -14.38 -9.91
C LEU A 163 -11.24 -13.24 -10.72
N THR A 164 -11.88 -12.82 -11.82
CA THR A 164 -11.42 -11.69 -12.64
C THR A 164 -11.42 -10.38 -11.86
N ASN A 165 -12.47 -10.12 -11.07
CA ASN A 165 -12.54 -8.92 -10.24
C ASN A 165 -11.50 -8.95 -9.11
N ALA A 166 -11.30 -10.10 -8.47
CA ALA A 166 -10.28 -10.25 -7.42
C ALA A 166 -8.85 -10.03 -7.97
N ASP A 167 -8.53 -10.61 -9.14
CA ASP A 167 -7.25 -10.41 -9.84
C ASP A 167 -7.04 -8.93 -10.22
N TYR A 168 -8.05 -8.30 -10.80
CA TYR A 168 -8.01 -6.88 -11.14
C TYR A 168 -7.73 -5.97 -9.94
N GLU A 169 -8.44 -6.18 -8.82
CA GLU A 169 -8.23 -5.41 -7.59
C GLU A 169 -6.80 -5.60 -7.05
N GLN A 170 -6.29 -6.84 -7.06
CA GLN A 170 -4.93 -7.15 -6.62
C GLN A 170 -3.88 -6.45 -7.51
N GLU A 171 -3.99 -6.58 -8.84
CA GLU A 171 -3.07 -5.98 -9.80
C GLU A 171 -3.11 -4.45 -9.79
N LEU A 172 -4.31 -3.87 -9.63
CA LEU A 172 -4.46 -2.43 -9.47
C LEU A 172 -3.74 -1.93 -8.21
N SER A 173 -3.86 -2.65 -7.09
CA SER A 173 -3.17 -2.32 -5.84
C SER A 173 -1.64 -2.42 -6.00
N LYS A 174 -1.13 -3.49 -6.63
CA LYS A 174 0.30 -3.64 -6.95
C LYS A 174 0.84 -2.46 -7.77
N LYS A 175 0.07 -2.00 -8.76
CA LYS A 175 0.45 -0.86 -9.62
C LYS A 175 0.39 0.50 -8.92
N LYS A 176 -0.53 0.70 -7.98
CA LYS A 176 -0.66 1.95 -7.21
C LYS A 176 0.40 2.10 -6.13
N ARG A 177 0.90 0.99 -5.57
CA ARG A 177 1.83 0.97 -4.43
C ARG A 177 3.10 1.83 -4.61
N PRO A 178 3.81 1.83 -5.75
CA PRO A 178 4.99 2.67 -5.94
C PRO A 178 4.65 4.16 -5.86
N VAL A 179 3.55 4.59 -6.50
CA VAL A 179 3.10 6.00 -6.50
C VAL A 179 2.72 6.43 -5.08
N LEU A 180 2.01 5.59 -4.34
CA LEU A 180 1.66 5.88 -2.94
C LEU A 180 2.90 6.01 -2.05
N THR A 181 3.87 5.12 -2.25
CA THR A 181 5.13 5.13 -1.50
C THR A 181 5.91 6.42 -1.79
N GLN A 182 6.02 6.78 -3.07
CA GLN A 182 6.68 8.01 -3.49
C GLN A 182 5.97 9.25 -2.93
N ASN A 183 4.65 9.34 -3.07
CA ASN A 183 3.87 10.45 -2.52
C ASN A 183 4.05 10.57 -1.01
N ARG A 184 4.11 9.44 -0.28
CA ARG A 184 4.39 9.44 1.15
C ARG A 184 5.78 10.02 1.45
N ILE A 185 6.82 9.54 0.78
CA ILE A 185 8.19 10.06 0.99
C ILE A 185 8.25 11.56 0.69
N GLU A 186 7.62 12.00 -0.39
CA GLU A 186 7.55 13.42 -0.76
C GLU A 186 6.89 14.29 0.30
N ASN A 187 5.71 13.88 0.77
CA ASN A 187 4.99 14.63 1.79
C ASN A 187 5.78 14.73 3.10
N PHE A 188 6.38 13.61 3.53
CA PHE A 188 7.18 13.57 4.75
C PHE A 188 8.47 14.39 4.63
N ASN A 189 9.15 14.35 3.48
CA ASN A 189 10.34 15.16 3.23
C ASN A 189 10.01 16.65 3.23
N GLU A 190 8.87 17.04 2.65
CA GLU A 190 8.41 18.43 2.66
C GLU A 190 8.05 18.89 4.07
N CYS A 191 7.35 18.06 4.85
CA CYS A 191 7.09 18.34 6.28
C CYS A 191 8.41 18.55 7.05
N TYR A 192 9.39 17.65 6.86
CA TYR A 192 10.69 17.77 7.49
C TYR A 192 11.46 19.02 7.03
N SER A 193 11.26 19.47 5.79
CA SER A 193 11.90 20.70 5.29
C SER A 193 11.45 21.96 6.05
N TYR A 194 10.21 22.00 6.55
CA TYR A 194 9.75 23.06 7.45
C TYR A 194 10.53 23.04 8.77
N MET A 195 10.68 21.86 9.37
CA MET A 195 11.51 21.69 10.58
C MET A 195 12.94 22.15 10.36
N GLN A 196 13.55 21.81 9.21
CA GLN A 196 14.92 22.23 8.91
C GLN A 196 15.07 23.74 8.80
N LYS A 197 14.12 24.42 8.15
CA LYS A 197 14.10 25.89 8.04
C LYS A 197 13.99 26.55 9.42
N VAL A 198 13.01 26.10 10.22
CA VAL A 198 12.77 26.62 11.58
C VAL A 198 13.94 26.31 12.50
N SER A 199 14.49 25.10 12.46
CA SER A 199 15.67 24.73 13.25
C SER A 199 16.88 25.61 12.92
N LYS A 200 17.16 25.81 11.63
CA LYS A 200 18.28 26.65 11.19
C LYS A 200 18.14 28.09 11.68
N ALA A 201 16.96 28.70 11.54
CA ALA A 201 16.72 30.07 11.98
C ALA A 201 16.68 30.18 13.51
N GLY A 202 15.98 29.28 14.21
CA GLY A 202 15.85 29.30 15.68
C GLY A 202 17.21 29.20 16.38
N LYS A 203 18.11 28.35 15.88
CA LYS A 203 19.49 28.26 16.40
C LYS A 203 20.29 29.55 16.28
N ILE A 204 19.99 30.39 15.29
CA ILE A 204 20.64 31.69 15.09
C ILE A 204 19.97 32.75 15.97
N ILE A 205 18.64 32.84 15.93
CA ILE A 205 17.85 33.80 16.69
C ILE A 205 18.11 33.69 18.20
N PHE A 206 18.21 32.44 18.69
CA PHE A 206 18.37 32.15 20.12
C PHE A 206 19.79 31.68 20.47
N ALA A 207 20.81 32.08 19.71
CA ALA A 207 22.19 31.65 19.96
C ALA A 207 22.70 32.00 21.38
N SER A 208 22.18 33.05 22.00
CA SER A 208 22.49 33.48 23.36
C SER A 208 21.55 32.93 24.44
N ASP A 209 20.43 32.29 24.06
CA ASP A 209 19.49 31.64 24.98
C ASP A 209 19.57 30.13 24.78
N ARG A 210 20.33 29.47 25.67
CA ARG A 210 20.58 28.03 25.58
C ARG A 210 19.29 27.21 25.64
N ALA A 211 18.33 27.60 26.48
CA ALA A 211 17.09 26.86 26.66
C ALA A 211 16.24 26.92 25.39
N LYS A 212 16.11 28.10 24.78
CA LYS A 212 15.42 28.27 23.49
C LYS A 212 16.16 27.59 22.35
N TYR A 213 17.49 27.69 22.29
CA TYR A 213 18.31 27.01 21.28
C TYR A 213 18.04 25.50 21.23
N GLU A 214 17.99 24.85 22.40
CA GLU A 214 17.77 23.39 22.48
C GLU A 214 16.38 22.96 21.99
N GLN A 215 15.36 23.81 22.16
CA GLN A 215 14.01 23.56 21.64
C GLN A 215 13.99 23.42 20.11
N TYR A 216 14.92 24.07 19.40
CA TYR A 216 15.02 24.07 17.94
C TYR A 216 15.97 23.03 17.36
N LEU A 217 16.56 22.15 18.17
CA LEU A 217 17.33 21.00 17.67
C LEU A 217 16.42 20.00 16.96
N LEU A 218 16.83 19.53 15.77
CA LEU A 218 16.15 18.44 15.07
C LEU A 218 16.29 17.12 15.85
N PRO A 219 15.40 16.13 15.65
CA PRO A 219 15.43 14.87 16.39
C PRO A 219 16.79 14.14 16.32
N ASN A 220 17.43 14.13 15.15
CA ASN A 220 18.75 13.54 14.95
C ASN A 220 19.88 14.32 15.64
N GLU A 221 19.72 15.63 15.82
CA GLU A 221 20.67 16.48 16.54
C GLU A 221 20.55 16.31 18.05
N ARG A 222 19.33 16.10 18.57
CA ARG A 222 19.10 15.83 20.02
C ARG A 222 19.69 14.50 20.47
N ALA A 223 19.75 13.51 19.58
CA ALA A 223 20.34 12.21 19.87
C ALA A 223 21.88 12.25 19.98
N ILE A 224 22.54 13.27 19.40
CA ILE A 224 23.98 13.49 19.47
C ILE A 224 24.26 14.47 20.61
N LYS A 225 24.40 13.97 21.85
CA LYS A 225 24.96 14.78 22.93
C LYS A 225 26.48 14.96 22.70
N PRO A 226 27.05 16.15 22.86
CA PRO A 226 28.50 16.32 22.86
C PRO A 226 29.07 15.70 24.14
N GLN A 227 29.82 14.60 24.03
CA GLN A 227 30.92 14.34 24.95
C GLN A 227 32.04 15.29 24.52
N ASN A 228 32.34 16.30 25.35
CA ASN A 228 33.61 17.04 25.48
C ASN A 228 33.34 18.51 25.82
N GLU A 229 32.99 18.80 27.06
CA GLU A 229 33.44 20.03 27.72
C GLU A 229 34.65 19.65 28.60
N PRO A 230 35.84 20.23 28.40
CA PRO A 230 36.95 20.01 29.31
C PRO A 230 36.60 20.59 30.69
N ALA A 231 36.85 19.80 31.73
CA ALA A 231 36.61 20.21 33.11
C ALA A 231 37.32 21.54 33.43
N PRO A 232 36.72 22.44 34.24
CA PRO A 232 37.38 23.66 34.65
C PRO A 232 38.66 23.33 35.44
N PRO A 233 39.74 24.11 35.28
CA PRO A 233 40.95 23.89 36.05
C PRO A 233 40.66 24.11 37.53
N GLU A 234 40.97 23.10 38.35
CA GLU A 234 40.91 23.20 39.80
C GLU A 234 41.90 24.28 40.27
N SER A 235 41.35 25.25 41.02
CA SER A 235 42.10 26.31 41.71
C SER A 235 42.39 25.92 43.15
#